data_AF-A0A6V7L6R0-F1
#
_entry.id   AF-A0A6V7L6R0-F1
#
_cell.length_a   1.000
_cell.length_b   1.000
_cell.length_c   1.000
_cell.angle_alpha   90.00
_cell.angle_beta   90.00
_cell.angle_gamma   90.00
#
_symmetry.space_group_name_H-M   'P 1'
#
loop_
_entity.id
_entity.type
_entity.pdbx_description
1 polymer ?
#
loop_
_entity_poly.entity_id
_entity_poly.type
_entity_poly.pdbx_seq_one_letter_code
_entity_poly.pdbx_strand_id
1 'polypeptide(L)'
;VELWKKYIAWERSNPLRTEDTSLVAKRVMFAIEQCLLCLGHHPAVWHQAAHFLELSSKILTEKGDVNAAKNLSDEAATMFERATSTLLAKNMLLYFAHADFEEGRVKYEKVHQIYQKFLDIPDIDPTL
;
A
#
# COMPACT_ATOMS: atom_id res chain seq x y z
N VAL A 1 7.65 -16.27 6.42
CA VAL A 1 7.89 -15.02 5.66
C VAL A 1 8.57 -15.28 4.31
N GLU A 2 9.69 -16.00 4.24
CA GLU A 2 10.45 -16.18 2.98
C GLU A 2 9.68 -16.82 1.82
N LEU A 3 8.81 -17.81 2.08
CA LEU A 3 7.99 -18.42 1.02
C LEU A 3 6.99 -17.42 0.40
N TRP A 4 6.39 -16.55 1.22
CA TRP A 4 5.52 -15.48 0.73
C TRP A 4 6.29 -14.48 -0.13
N LYS A 5 7.50 -14.07 0.29
CA LYS A 5 8.37 -13.21 -0.51
C LYS A 5 8.66 -13.83 -1.88
N LYS A 6 9.00 -15.13 -1.92
CA LYS A 6 9.23 -15.86 -3.18
C LYS A 6 7.99 -15.91 -4.06
N TYR A 7 6.82 -16.18 -3.48
CA TYR A 7 5.56 -16.26 -4.24
C TYR A 7 5.16 -14.89 -4.82
N ILE A 8 5.23 -13.83 -4.02
CA ILE A 8 4.93 -12.46 -4.48
C ILE A 8 5.93 -12.02 -5.55
N ALA A 9 7.22 -12.32 -5.37
CA ALA A 9 8.24 -12.04 -6.39
C ALA A 9 7.99 -12.82 -7.69
N TRP A 10 7.54 -14.08 -7.58
CA TRP A 10 7.15 -14.88 -8.74
C TRP A 10 5.96 -14.26 -9.48
N GLU A 11 4.89 -13.84 -8.80
CA GLU A 11 3.79 -13.15 -9.49
C GLU A 11 4.23 -11.83 -10.13
N ARG A 12 5.11 -11.06 -9.46
CA ARG A 12 5.68 -9.83 -10.03
C ARG A 12 6.55 -10.07 -11.27
N SER A 13 7.12 -11.26 -11.42
CA SER A 13 7.88 -11.64 -12.61
C SER A 13 7.01 -11.79 -13.87
N ASN A 14 5.68 -11.63 -13.73
CA ASN A 14 4.71 -11.75 -14.79
C ASN A 14 4.82 -13.11 -15.52
N PRO A 15 4.55 -14.22 -14.83
CA PRO A 15 4.70 -15.57 -15.38
C PRO A 15 3.79 -15.81 -16.60
N LEU A 16 2.70 -15.05 -16.71
CA LEU A 16 1.80 -15.08 -17.88
C LEU A 16 2.33 -14.31 -19.09
N ARG A 17 3.39 -13.50 -18.93
CA ARG A 17 3.99 -12.66 -19.99
C ARG A 17 2.94 -11.80 -20.71
N THR A 18 1.98 -11.27 -19.95
CA THR A 18 0.94 -10.39 -20.49
C THR A 18 1.42 -8.94 -20.51
N GLU A 19 1.01 -8.18 -21.52
CA GLU A 19 1.22 -6.73 -21.57
C GLU A 19 0.19 -5.96 -20.73
N ASP A 20 -0.89 -6.63 -20.32
CA ASP A 20 -1.93 -6.07 -19.45
C ASP A 20 -1.40 -5.85 -18.04
N THR A 21 -0.97 -4.61 -17.79
CA THR A 21 -0.39 -4.18 -16.51
C THR A 21 -1.42 -4.22 -15.39
N SER A 22 -2.70 -3.97 -15.69
CA SER A 22 -3.80 -4.06 -14.72
C SER A 22 -4.03 -5.50 -14.27
N LEU A 23 -3.94 -6.47 -15.19
CA LEU A 23 -4.00 -7.89 -14.86
C LEU A 23 -2.83 -8.33 -13.98
N VAL A 24 -1.60 -7.88 -14.29
CA VAL A 24 -0.42 -8.16 -13.45
C VAL A 24 -0.61 -7.59 -12.05
N ALA A 25 -1.06 -6.34 -11.93
CA ALA A 25 -1.31 -5.69 -10.65
C ALA A 25 -2.33 -6.48 -9.80
N LYS A 26 -3.47 -6.88 -10.38
CA LYS A 26 -4.50 -7.68 -9.69
C LYS A 26 -3.97 -9.01 -9.17
N ARG A 27 -3.14 -9.72 -9.94
CA ARG A 27 -2.55 -11.01 -9.53
C ARG A 27 -1.57 -10.84 -8.37
N VAL A 28 -0.69 -9.85 -8.44
CA VAL A 28 0.26 -9.55 -7.37
C VAL A 28 -0.48 -9.13 -6.10
N MET A 29 -1.50 -8.28 -6.22
CA MET A 29 -2.32 -7.87 -5.07
C MET A 29 -3.07 -9.03 -4.46
N PHE A 30 -3.64 -9.93 -5.27
CA PHE A 30 -4.25 -11.16 -4.75
C PHE A 30 -3.27 -11.98 -3.90
N ALA A 31 -2.03 -12.18 -4.38
CA ALA A 31 -1.00 -12.89 -3.62
C ALA A 31 -0.64 -12.17 -2.30
N ILE A 32 -0.59 -10.83 -2.31
CA ILE A 32 -0.34 -10.03 -1.11
C ILE A 32 -1.52 -10.11 -0.13
N GLU A 33 -2.77 -10.07 -0.60
CA GLU A 33 -3.95 -10.24 0.26
C GLU A 33 -3.95 -11.60 0.94
N GLN A 34 -3.61 -12.68 0.22
CA GLN A 34 -3.45 -14.00 0.83
C GLN A 34 -2.32 -14.00 1.88
N CYS A 35 -1.24 -13.26 1.65
CA CYS A 35 -0.17 -13.09 2.62
C CYS A 35 -0.65 -12.37 3.89
N LEU A 36 -1.47 -11.32 3.74
CA LEU A 36 -2.01 -10.53 4.84
C LEU A 36 -2.96 -11.32 5.75
N LEU A 37 -3.64 -12.36 5.24
CA LEU A 37 -4.43 -13.27 6.08
C LEU A 37 -3.58 -14.00 7.12
N CYS A 38 -2.32 -14.30 6.80
CA CYS A 38 -1.40 -15.00 7.71
C CYS A 38 -0.43 -14.06 8.44
N LEU A 39 -0.07 -12.93 7.82
CA LEU A 39 1.00 -12.03 8.25
C LEU A 39 0.52 -10.57 8.40
N GLY A 40 -0.76 -10.36 8.67
CA GLY A 40 -1.36 -9.03 8.78
C GLY A 40 -0.78 -8.12 9.88
N HIS A 41 -0.09 -8.67 10.88
CA HIS A 41 0.63 -7.87 11.88
C HIS A 41 2.05 -7.46 11.45
N HIS A 42 2.50 -7.82 10.24
CA HIS A 42 3.79 -7.41 9.72
C HIS A 42 3.65 -6.12 8.89
N PRO A 43 4.08 -4.95 9.38
CA PRO A 43 3.90 -3.67 8.68
C PRO A 43 4.60 -3.64 7.31
N ALA A 44 5.71 -4.36 7.17
CA ALA A 44 6.44 -4.47 5.91
C ALA A 44 5.57 -5.01 4.75
N VAL A 45 4.62 -5.90 5.04
CA VAL A 45 3.74 -6.48 4.00
C VAL A 45 2.74 -5.43 3.50
N TRP A 46 2.14 -4.66 4.41
CA TRP A 46 1.24 -3.55 4.06
C TRP A 46 1.95 -2.47 3.26
N HIS A 47 3.13 -2.04 3.73
CA HIS A 47 3.94 -1.07 3.01
C HIS A 47 4.32 -1.57 1.60
N GLN A 48 4.73 -2.84 1.49
CA GLN A 48 5.07 -3.45 0.20
C GLN A 48 3.86 -3.48 -0.76
N ALA A 49 2.65 -3.65 -0.25
CA ALA A 49 1.41 -3.62 -1.02
C ALA A 49 1.14 -2.24 -1.60
N ALA A 50 1.12 -1.22 -0.75
CA ALA A 50 0.86 0.16 -1.15
C ALA A 50 1.92 0.67 -2.13
N HIS A 51 3.21 0.43 -1.84
CA HIS A 51 4.31 0.81 -2.72
C HIS A 51 4.24 0.12 -4.09
N PHE A 52 3.78 -1.13 -4.14
CA PHE A 52 3.57 -1.82 -5.42
C PHE A 52 2.50 -1.16 -6.26
N LEU A 53 1.35 -0.87 -5.65
CA LEU A 53 0.23 -0.18 -6.30
C LEU A 53 0.63 1.21 -6.79
N GLU A 54 1.39 1.96 -6.01
CA GLU A 54 1.96 3.26 -6.41
C GLU A 54 2.85 3.13 -7.65
N LEU A 55 3.80 2.18 -7.65
CA LEU A 55 4.68 1.96 -8.79
C LEU A 55 3.90 1.53 -10.04
N SER A 56 2.92 0.63 -9.89
CA SER A 56 2.05 0.21 -10.99
C SER A 56 1.19 1.37 -11.52
N SER A 57 0.73 2.27 -10.65
CA SER A 57 0.00 3.48 -11.02
C SER A 57 0.87 4.42 -11.88
N LYS A 58 2.14 4.63 -11.50
CA LYS A 58 3.11 5.40 -12.29
C LYS A 58 3.33 4.80 -13.68
N ILE A 59 3.54 3.49 -13.76
CA ILE A 59 3.70 2.77 -15.05
C ILE A 59 2.46 2.92 -15.94
N LEU A 60 1.25 2.80 -15.37
CA LEU A 60 0.01 2.97 -16.15
C LEU A 60 -0.18 4.41 -16.64
N THR A 61 0.23 5.40 -15.83
CA THR A 61 0.22 6.81 -16.23
C THR A 61 1.13 7.04 -17.44
N GLU A 62 2.35 6.49 -17.42
CA GLU A 62 3.31 6.58 -18.54
C GLU A 62 2.78 5.89 -19.81
N LYS A 63 1.98 4.83 -19.67
CA LYS A 63 1.30 4.15 -20.78
C LYS A 63 0.02 4.85 -21.26
N GLY A 64 -0.39 5.94 -20.61
CA GLY A 64 -1.58 6.72 -20.97
C GLY A 64 -2.90 6.19 -20.40
N ASP A 65 -2.90 5.13 -19.57
CA ASP A 65 -4.09 4.62 -18.91
C ASP A 65 -4.33 5.31 -17.57
N VAL A 66 -4.72 6.58 -17.64
CA VAL A 66 -4.89 7.46 -16.47
C VAL A 66 -5.99 6.98 -15.53
N ASN A 67 -7.03 6.35 -16.06
CA ASN A 67 -8.14 5.83 -15.25
C ASN A 67 -7.70 4.64 -14.40
N ALA A 68 -7.02 3.66 -15.01
CA ALA A 68 -6.49 2.53 -14.25
C ALA A 68 -5.40 2.97 -13.28
N ALA A 69 -4.54 3.91 -13.67
CA ALA A 69 -3.52 4.49 -12.79
C ALA A 69 -4.15 5.12 -11.54
N LYS A 70 -5.20 5.93 -11.70
CA LYS A 70 -5.91 6.55 -10.57
C LYS A 70 -6.50 5.49 -9.64
N ASN A 71 -7.14 4.45 -10.18
CA ASN A 71 -7.70 3.36 -9.38
C ASN A 71 -6.63 2.66 -8.52
N LEU A 72 -5.45 2.36 -9.08
CA LEU A 72 -4.37 1.76 -8.29
C LEU A 72 -3.81 2.73 -7.23
N SER A 73 -3.74 4.02 -7.53
CA SER A 73 -3.33 5.04 -6.54
C SER A 73 -4.32 5.17 -5.38
N ASP A 74 -5.63 5.07 -5.66
CA ASP A 74 -6.67 5.04 -4.62
C ASP A 74 -6.66 3.72 -3.83
N GLU A 75 -6.37 2.59 -4.47
CA GLU A 75 -6.19 1.31 -3.79
C GLU A 75 -4.98 1.33 -2.85
N ALA A 76 -3.87 1.98 -3.24
CA ALA A 76 -2.69 2.15 -2.39
C ALA A 76 -3.02 2.91 -1.10
N ALA A 77 -3.81 3.99 -1.18
CA ALA A 77 -4.31 4.70 0.00
C ALA A 77 -5.15 3.77 0.90
N THR A 78 -6.05 3.01 0.29
CA THR A 78 -6.91 2.06 0.99
C THR A 78 -6.11 1.01 1.75
N MET A 79 -4.95 0.57 1.24
CA MET A 79 -4.07 -0.37 1.94
C MET A 79 -3.56 0.21 3.27
N PHE A 80 -3.11 1.47 3.26
CA PHE A 80 -2.69 2.14 4.49
C PHE A 80 -3.84 2.39 5.47
N GLU A 81 -5.00 2.83 4.96
CA GLU A 81 -6.19 3.05 5.78
C GLU A 81 -6.65 1.76 6.47
N ARG A 82 -6.67 0.63 5.74
CA ARG A 82 -7.00 -0.68 6.31
C ARG A 82 -6.01 -1.08 7.40
N ALA A 83 -4.72 -0.94 7.16
CA ALA A 83 -3.70 -1.32 8.14
C ALA A 83 -3.83 -0.53 9.45
N THR A 84 -3.94 0.80 9.34
CA THR A 84 -4.03 1.73 10.48
C THR A 84 -5.40 1.77 11.15
N SER A 85 -6.42 1.15 10.57
CA SER A 85 -7.76 1.05 11.16
C SER A 85 -8.07 -0.34 11.73
N THR A 86 -7.18 -1.31 11.56
CA THR A 86 -7.38 -2.69 11.99
C THR A 86 -6.21 -3.20 12.83
N LEU A 87 -5.36 -4.05 12.27
CA LEU A 87 -4.35 -4.84 12.98
C LEU A 87 -3.16 -4.01 13.48
N LEU A 88 -2.93 -2.84 12.87
CA LEU A 88 -1.74 -2.02 13.07
C LEU A 88 -2.09 -0.58 13.44
N ALA A 89 -3.17 -0.40 14.20
CA ALA A 89 -3.70 0.91 14.56
C ALA A 89 -2.72 1.81 15.33
N LYS A 90 -1.73 1.25 16.04
CA LYS A 90 -0.66 1.99 16.74
C LYS A 90 0.69 1.97 16.02
N ASN A 91 0.76 1.41 14.81
CA ASN A 91 2.04 1.25 14.11
C ASN A 91 2.46 2.56 13.43
N MET A 92 3.33 3.31 14.09
CA MET A 92 3.84 4.62 13.63
C MET A 92 4.38 4.61 12.20
N LEU A 93 5.14 3.58 11.81
CA LEU A 93 5.73 3.46 10.48
C LEU A 93 4.67 3.54 9.37
N LEU A 94 3.52 2.89 9.55
CA LEU A 94 2.46 2.91 8.54
C LEU A 94 1.70 4.23 8.49
N TYR A 95 1.64 5.00 9.58
CA TYR A 95 1.08 6.36 9.54
C TYR A 95 2.00 7.29 8.75
N PHE A 96 3.31 7.23 8.97
CA PHE A 96 4.26 8.07 8.24
C PHE A 96 4.31 7.71 6.77
N ALA A 97 4.38 6.42 6.43
CA ALA A 97 4.32 5.99 5.04
C ALA A 97 3.02 6.42 4.35
N HIS A 98 1.88 6.42 5.06
CA HIS A 98 0.61 6.90 4.52
C HIS A 98 0.61 8.41 4.31
N ALA A 99 1.12 9.17 5.28
CA ALA A 99 1.24 10.62 5.20
C ALA A 99 2.14 11.03 4.02
N ASP A 100 3.34 10.46 3.90
CA ASP A 100 4.26 10.72 2.79
C ASP A 100 3.63 10.39 1.43
N PHE A 101 2.89 9.28 1.37
CA PHE A 101 2.16 8.89 0.17
C PHE A 101 1.08 9.90 -0.23
N GLU A 102 0.26 10.37 0.72
CA GLU A 102 -0.78 11.38 0.43
C GLU A 102 -0.20 12.77 0.17
N GLU A 103 0.94 13.11 0.77
CA GLU A 103 1.70 14.34 0.46
C GLU A 103 2.21 14.30 -0.99
N GLY A 104 2.78 13.16 -1.43
CA GLY A 104 3.18 12.95 -2.82
C GLY A 104 2.02 13.06 -3.82
N ARG A 105 0.78 12.90 -3.34
CA ARG A 105 -0.47 13.10 -4.10
C ARG A 105 -1.07 14.49 -3.92
N VAL A 106 -0.37 15.39 -3.22
CA VAL A 106 -0.77 16.78 -2.97
C VAL A 106 -2.08 16.84 -2.16
N LYS A 107 -2.36 15.84 -1.32
CA LYS A 107 -3.53 15.78 -0.43
C LYS A 107 -3.19 16.24 0.98
N TYR A 108 -2.67 17.46 1.13
CA TYR A 108 -2.19 18.00 2.41
C TYR A 108 -3.24 17.96 3.54
N GLU A 109 -4.51 18.20 3.22
CA GLU A 109 -5.60 18.07 4.20
C GLU A 109 -5.72 16.64 4.75
N LYS A 110 -5.54 15.63 3.89
CA LYS A 110 -5.54 14.22 4.29
C LYS A 110 -4.32 13.89 5.14
N VAL A 111 -3.16 14.47 4.83
CA VAL A 111 -1.94 14.33 5.63
C VAL A 111 -2.17 14.79 7.07
N HIS A 112 -2.78 15.96 7.26
CA HIS A 112 -3.15 16.44 8.59
C HIS A 112 -4.11 15.50 9.32
N GLN A 113 -5.12 14.96 8.62
CA GLN A 113 -6.04 13.98 9.20
C GLN A 113 -5.33 12.68 9.63
N ILE A 114 -4.35 12.21 8.87
CA ILE A 114 -3.56 11.02 9.21
C ILE A 114 -2.75 11.25 10.49
N TYR A 115 -2.04 12.37 10.58
CA TYR A 115 -1.27 12.71 11.79
C TYR A 115 -2.16 12.97 12.99
N GLN A 116 -3.29 13.68 12.81
CA GLN A 116 -4.24 13.91 13.90
C GLN A 116 -4.79 12.58 14.44
N LYS A 117 -5.21 11.67 13.55
CA LYS A 117 -5.67 10.33 13.93
C LYS A 117 -4.61 9.57 14.73
N PHE A 118 -3.33 9.73 14.39
CA PHE A 118 -2.22 9.10 15.11
C PHE A 118 -2.02 9.70 16.51
N LEU A 119 -2.04 11.03 16.62
CA LEU A 119 -1.86 11.75 17.88
C LEU A 119 -3.02 11.56 18.86
N ASP A 120 -4.22 11.28 18.34
CA ASP A 120 -5.41 10.98 19.14
C ASP A 120 -5.35 9.59 19.81
N ILE A 121 -4.36 8.76 19.48
CA ILE A 121 -4.21 7.42 20.06
C ILE A 121 -3.71 7.53 21.52
N PRO A 122 -4.42 6.96 22.50
CA PRO A 122 -3.92 6.90 23.87
C PRO A 122 -2.61 6.13 23.99
N ASP A 123 -1.73 6.63 24.86
CA ASP A 123 -0.42 6.03 25.19
C ASP A 123 0.56 5.95 24.01
N ILE A 124 0.42 6.84 23.03
CA ILE A 124 1.43 7.03 21.98
C ILE A 124 2.48 8.03 22.45
N ASP A 125 3.76 7.80 22.14
CA ASP A 125 4.83 8.75 22.42
C ASP A 125 4.84 9.85 21.34
N PRO A 126 4.52 11.11 21.69
CA PRO A 126 4.45 12.20 20.73
C PRO A 126 5.80 12.90 20.50
N THR A 127 6.90 12.46 21.14
CA THR A 127 8.15 13.24 21.25
C THR A 127 9.28 12.85 20.32
N LEU A 128 9.00 12.11 19.24
CA LEU A 128 9.97 11.91 18.16
C LEU A 128 10.20 13.18 17.34
#